data_AF-A0A6V8NSK4-F1
#
_entry.id   AF-A0A6V8NSK4-F1
#
_cell.length_a   1.000
_cell.length_b   1.000
_cell.length_c   1.000
_cell.angle_alpha   90.00
_cell.angle_beta   90.00
_cell.angle_gamma   90.00
#
_symmetry.space_group_name_H-M   'P 1'
#
loop_
_entity.id
_entity.type
_entity.pdbx_description
1 polymer ?
#
loop_
_entity_poly.entity_id
_entity_poly.type
_entity_poly.pdbx_seq_one_letter_code
_entity_poly.pdbx_strand_id
1 'polypeptide(L)'
;QGALHPLILAVADMMDIGEIYRVGGAQAIAALALGTETISRVDKIFGPGNRYVEAAKRELFGVVGIDLLAGPSEVVILSDETGNATLIAADMIAQAEHDPDAISIVVTPVEELALRSSG
;
A
#
# COMPACT_ATOMS: atom_id res chain seq x y z
N GLN A 1 16.27 -16.56 5.73
CA GLN A 1 17.55 -16.09 5.14
C GLN A 1 17.31 -14.72 4.53
N GLY A 2 18.34 -13.88 4.54
CA GLY A 2 18.31 -12.49 4.12
C GLY A 2 18.13 -12.18 2.64
N ALA A 3 17.34 -12.98 1.92
CA ALA A 3 17.20 -12.87 0.49
C ALA A 3 16.44 -11.59 0.12
N LEU A 4 17.05 -10.76 -0.71
CA LEU A 4 16.37 -9.68 -1.42
C LEU A 4 15.72 -10.26 -2.67
N HIS A 5 14.52 -9.81 -3.01
CA HIS A 5 13.86 -10.27 -4.22
C HIS A 5 14.59 -9.72 -5.45
N PRO A 6 15.09 -10.55 -6.39
CA PRO A 6 15.90 -10.08 -7.52
C PRO A 6 15.19 -9.03 -8.39
N LEU A 7 13.86 -9.15 -8.55
CA LEU A 7 13.07 -8.16 -9.30
C LEU A 7 13.08 -6.77 -8.64
N ILE A 8 13.16 -6.68 -7.31
CA ILE A 8 13.26 -5.38 -6.62
C ILE A 8 14.58 -4.71 -7.00
N LEU A 9 15.68 -5.47 -7.04
CA LEU A 9 16.99 -4.95 -7.41
C LEU A 9 17.07 -4.57 -8.88
N ALA A 10 16.48 -5.39 -9.76
CA ALA A 10 16.42 -5.08 -11.19
C ALA A 10 15.63 -3.79 -11.47
N VAL A 11 14.49 -3.61 -10.81
CA VAL A 11 13.68 -2.37 -10.94
C VAL A 11 14.42 -1.17 -10.33
N ALA A 12 15.09 -1.35 -9.19
CA ALA A 12 15.88 -0.29 -8.58
C ALA A 12 17.00 0.21 -9.51
N ASP A 13 17.69 -0.71 -10.19
CA ASP A 13 18.71 -0.39 -11.21
C ASP A 13 18.09 0.35 -12.41
N MET A 14 16.94 -0.12 -12.92
CA MET A 14 16.22 0.55 -14.01
C MET A 14 15.74 1.97 -13.66
N MET A 15 15.51 2.26 -12.39
CA MET A 15 15.06 3.56 -11.88
C MET A 15 16.21 4.44 -11.36
N ASP A 16 17.47 4.03 -11.59
CA ASP A 16 18.69 4.72 -11.13
C ASP A 16 18.71 5.00 -9.62
N ILE A 17 18.19 4.06 -8.80
CA ILE A 17 18.24 4.17 -7.34
C ILE A 17 19.69 4.04 -6.85
N GLY A 18 20.24 5.12 -6.31
CA GLY A 18 21.66 5.21 -5.93
C GLY A 18 22.06 4.46 -4.65
N GLU A 19 21.14 4.26 -3.71
CA GLU A 19 21.44 3.66 -2.40
C GLU A 19 20.37 2.64 -2.00
N ILE A 20 20.81 1.44 -1.61
CA ILE A 20 19.93 0.34 -1.17
C ILE A 20 20.43 -0.20 0.16
N TYR A 21 19.60 -0.09 1.18
CA TYR A 21 19.90 -0.59 2.52
C TYR A 21 19.00 -1.76 2.88
N ARG A 22 19.61 -2.86 3.34
CA ARG A 22 18.87 -4.04 3.78
C ARG A 22 18.40 -3.91 5.22
N VAL A 23 17.49 -2.97 5.46
CA VAL A 23 16.85 -2.68 6.74
C VAL A 23 15.34 -2.53 6.53
N GLY A 24 14.53 -2.81 7.54
CA GLY A 24 13.07 -2.65 7.48
C GLY A 24 12.48 -2.40 8.86
N GLY A 25 11.17 -2.19 8.94
CA GLY A 25 10.47 -1.94 10.21
C GLY A 25 10.68 -0.53 10.76
N ALA A 26 10.27 -0.32 12.02
CA ALA A 26 10.35 0.98 12.70
C ALA A 26 11.78 1.55 12.74
N GLN A 27 12.79 0.69 12.91
CA GLN A 27 14.20 1.08 12.95
C GLN A 27 14.71 1.63 11.61
N ALA A 28 14.18 1.16 10.48
CA ALA A 28 14.52 1.71 9.17
C ALA A 28 13.97 3.13 9.01
N ILE A 29 12.74 3.36 9.50
CA ILE A 29 12.12 4.69 9.51
C ILE A 29 12.92 5.64 10.41
N ALA A 30 13.31 5.20 11.60
CA ALA A 30 14.15 6.00 12.48
C ALA A 30 15.52 6.33 11.86
N ALA A 31 16.17 5.35 11.23
CA ALA A 31 17.46 5.56 10.56
C ALA A 31 17.35 6.59 9.42
N LEU A 32 16.29 6.53 8.61
CA LEU A 32 16.05 7.49 7.54
C LEU A 32 15.65 8.88 8.08
N ALA A 33 14.86 8.94 9.15
CA ALA A 33 14.36 10.20 9.71
C ALA A 33 15.41 10.97 10.53
N LEU A 34 16.31 10.27 11.22
CA LEU A 34 17.28 10.85 12.16
C LEU A 34 18.73 10.78 11.65
N GLY A 35 19.00 9.90 10.68
CA GLY A 35 20.34 9.58 10.23
C GLY A 35 21.08 8.61 11.16
N THR A 36 22.10 7.97 10.63
CA THR A 36 23.05 7.12 11.35
C THR A 36 24.46 7.39 10.80
N GLU A 37 25.48 6.68 11.31
CA GLU A 37 26.83 6.73 10.74
C GLU A 37 26.90 6.25 9.28
N THR A 38 25.90 5.47 8.80
CA THR A 38 25.90 4.84 7.46
C THR A 38 24.76 5.32 6.56
N ILE A 39 23.61 5.67 7.14
CA ILE A 39 22.41 6.10 6.42
C ILE A 39 22.22 7.60 6.68
N SER A 40 22.34 8.41 5.64
CA SER A 40 22.08 9.84 5.73
C SER A 40 20.60 10.11 6.01
N ARG A 41 20.32 11.14 6.80
CA ARG A 41 18.94 11.60 7.03
C ARG A 41 18.31 12.06 5.71
N VAL A 42 17.05 11.71 5.50
CA VAL A 42 16.25 12.14 4.33
C VAL A 42 15.21 13.17 4.72
N ASP A 43 14.73 13.93 3.73
CA ASP A 43 13.67 14.93 3.93
C ASP A 43 12.27 14.32 3.93
N LYS A 44 12.06 13.20 3.23
CA LYS A 44 10.76 12.54 3.11
C LYS A 44 10.88 11.03 2.96
N ILE A 45 9.98 10.29 3.60
CA ILE A 45 9.88 8.83 3.53
C ILE A 45 8.57 8.44 2.84
N PHE A 46 8.67 7.51 1.89
CA PHE A 46 7.54 6.96 1.14
C PHE A 46 7.40 5.46 1.33
N GLY A 47 6.19 4.97 1.10
CA GLY A 47 5.88 3.55 1.03
C GLY A 47 5.09 3.07 2.26
N PRO A 48 4.13 2.16 2.05
CA PRO A 48 3.39 1.54 3.14
C PRO A 48 4.28 0.53 3.87
N GLY A 49 3.94 0.25 5.12
CA GLY A 49 4.53 -0.88 5.83
C GLY A 49 3.57 -1.49 6.84
N ASN A 50 4.08 -2.44 7.62
CA ASN A 50 3.30 -3.01 8.70
C ASN A 50 3.02 -1.98 9.81
N ARG A 51 2.19 -2.36 10.79
CA ARG A 51 1.82 -1.50 11.93
C ARG A 51 2.99 -0.79 12.64
N TYR A 52 4.19 -1.38 12.66
CA TYR A 52 5.37 -0.78 13.30
C TYR A 52 5.99 0.33 12.43
N VAL A 53 6.00 0.15 11.11
CA VAL A 53 6.41 1.19 10.15
C VAL A 53 5.46 2.37 10.24
N GLU A 54 4.15 2.11 10.22
CA GLU A 54 3.13 3.17 10.31
C GLU A 54 3.18 3.92 11.64
N ALA A 55 3.37 3.20 12.76
CA ALA A 55 3.55 3.83 14.07
C ALA A 55 4.82 4.72 14.11
N ALA A 56 5.94 4.25 13.54
CA ALA A 56 7.17 5.03 13.49
C ALA A 56 7.05 6.26 12.58
N LYS A 57 6.42 6.14 11.41
CA LYS A 57 6.13 7.27 10.51
C LYS A 57 5.27 8.31 11.20
N ARG A 58 4.26 7.89 11.96
CA ARG A 58 3.40 8.77 12.75
C ARG A 58 4.18 9.50 13.84
N GLU A 59 4.99 8.79 14.61
CA GLU A 59 5.77 9.38 15.72
C GLU A 59 6.82 10.39 15.21
N LEU A 60 7.40 10.15 14.04
CA LEU A 60 8.44 10.99 13.45
C LEU A 60 7.89 12.05 12.48
N PHE A 61 6.56 12.16 12.36
CA PHE A 61 5.94 13.17 11.52
C PHE A 61 6.31 14.58 12.01
N GLY A 62 6.77 15.43 11.09
CA GLY A 62 7.27 16.78 11.40
C GLY A 62 8.78 16.83 11.65
N VAL A 63 9.40 15.71 12.05
CA VAL A 63 10.87 15.54 11.97
C VAL A 63 11.26 15.17 10.55
N VAL A 64 10.49 14.32 9.88
CA VAL A 64 10.64 13.99 8.47
C VAL A 64 9.28 14.11 7.78
N GLY A 65 9.29 14.45 6.50
CA GLY A 65 8.08 14.33 5.68
C GLY A 65 7.67 12.86 5.58
N ILE A 66 6.37 12.59 5.64
CA ILE A 66 5.81 11.28 5.25
C ILE A 66 4.79 11.50 4.14
N ASP A 67 4.52 10.47 3.35
CA ASP A 67 3.45 10.46 2.35
C ASP A 67 2.07 10.41 3.01
N LEU A 68 1.61 9.22 3.39
CA LEU A 68 0.33 8.95 3.99
C LEU A 68 0.54 7.84 5.05
N LEU A 69 -0.30 7.86 6.09
CA LEU A 69 -0.41 6.71 6.97
C LEU A 69 -1.31 5.68 6.29
N ALA A 70 -0.80 4.48 6.07
CA ALA A 70 -1.52 3.44 5.35
C ALA A 70 -2.78 3.03 6.13
N GLY A 71 -3.93 3.09 5.47
CA GLY A 71 -5.17 2.45 5.89
C GLY A 71 -5.43 1.19 5.07
N PRO A 72 -6.52 0.44 5.36
CA PRO A 72 -6.95 -0.63 4.47
C PRO A 72 -7.21 -0.06 3.07
N SER A 73 -6.89 -0.84 2.05
CA SER A 73 -7.20 -0.46 0.67
C SER A 73 -8.70 -0.66 0.40
N GLU A 74 -9.29 0.22 -0.41
CA GLU A 74 -10.71 0.17 -0.73
C GLU A 74 -11.01 0.39 -2.21
N VAL A 75 -12.09 -0.23 -2.70
CA VAL A 75 -12.70 0.07 -4.00
C VAL A 75 -14.20 0.27 -3.85
N VAL A 76 -14.73 1.31 -4.52
CA VAL A 76 -16.18 1.57 -4.60
C VAL A 76 -16.60 1.60 -6.06
N ILE A 77 -17.47 0.66 -6.44
CA ILE A 77 -17.98 0.50 -7.80
C ILE A 77 -19.38 1.12 -7.86
N LEU A 78 -19.55 2.15 -8.67
CA LEU A 78 -20.85 2.78 -8.94
C LEU A 78 -21.39 2.23 -10.26
N SER A 79 -22.58 1.63 -10.25
CA SER A 79 -23.15 1.00 -11.45
C SER A 79 -24.66 1.17 -11.55
N ASP A 80 -25.16 1.52 -12.72
CA ASP A 80 -26.57 1.56 -13.06
C ASP A 80 -27.07 0.21 -13.61
N GLU A 81 -28.27 0.17 -14.20
CA GLU A 81 -28.86 -1.04 -14.78
C GLU A 81 -28.06 -1.67 -15.93
N THR A 82 -27.09 -0.97 -16.51
CA THR A 82 -26.27 -1.48 -17.62
C THR A 82 -25.05 -2.27 -17.14
N GLY A 83 -24.82 -2.31 -15.82
CA GLY A 83 -23.69 -2.98 -15.19
C GLY A 83 -23.63 -4.48 -15.49
N ASN A 84 -22.42 -4.98 -15.72
CA ASN A 84 -22.16 -6.41 -15.86
C ASN A 84 -21.79 -7.01 -14.49
N ALA A 85 -22.72 -7.77 -13.90
CA ALA A 85 -22.54 -8.40 -12.60
C ALA A 85 -21.25 -9.22 -12.47
N THR A 86 -20.85 -9.92 -13.53
CA THR A 86 -19.63 -10.77 -13.51
C THR A 86 -18.35 -9.94 -13.44
N LEU A 87 -18.30 -8.81 -14.16
CA LEU A 87 -17.14 -7.92 -14.11
C LEU A 87 -17.05 -7.19 -12.77
N ILE A 88 -18.19 -6.72 -12.26
CA ILE A 88 -18.26 -6.07 -10.94
C ILE A 88 -17.78 -7.04 -9.84
N ALA A 89 -18.26 -8.29 -9.85
CA ALA A 89 -17.80 -9.30 -8.91
C ALA A 89 -16.28 -9.57 -9.03
N ALA A 90 -15.76 -9.65 -10.25
CA ALA A 90 -14.33 -9.84 -10.49
C ALA A 90 -13.49 -8.68 -9.92
N ASP A 91 -13.94 -7.43 -10.11
CA ASP A 91 -13.27 -6.25 -9.56
C ASP A 91 -13.30 -6.22 -8.02
N MET A 92 -14.45 -6.60 -7.43
CA MET A 92 -14.58 -6.70 -5.97
C MET A 92 -13.66 -7.77 -5.38
N ILE A 93 -13.54 -8.92 -6.02
CA ILE A 93 -12.64 -10.01 -5.61
C ILE A 93 -11.19 -9.59 -5.75
N ALA A 94 -10.81 -8.99 -6.89
CA ALA A 94 -9.45 -8.52 -7.13
C ALA A 94 -8.98 -7.55 -6.03
N GLN A 95 -9.87 -6.69 -5.54
CA GLN A 95 -9.57 -5.82 -4.39
C GLN A 95 -9.48 -6.61 -3.07
N ALA A 96 -10.42 -7.52 -2.81
CA ALA A 96 -10.45 -8.32 -1.59
C ALA A 96 -9.23 -9.25 -1.43
N GLU A 97 -8.59 -9.66 -2.53
CA GLU A 97 -7.37 -10.49 -2.52
C GLU A 97 -6.12 -9.75 -2.00
N HIS A 98 -6.15 -8.40 -1.97
CA HIS A 98 -4.97 -7.61 -1.66
C HIS A 98 -4.57 -7.68 -0.18
N ASP A 99 -5.53 -7.64 0.74
CA ASP A 99 -5.30 -7.65 2.19
C ASP A 99 -6.56 -8.15 2.93
N PRO A 100 -6.44 -8.87 4.05
CA PRO A 100 -7.62 -9.30 4.84
C PRO A 100 -8.53 -8.17 5.31
N ASP A 101 -7.99 -6.95 5.49
CA ASP A 101 -8.76 -5.77 5.88
C ASP A 101 -9.23 -4.95 4.65
N ALA A 102 -8.99 -5.41 3.41
CA ALA A 102 -9.41 -4.72 2.20
C ALA A 102 -10.94 -4.65 2.07
N ILE A 103 -11.42 -3.51 1.56
CA ILE A 103 -12.86 -3.22 1.45
C ILE A 103 -13.24 -3.14 -0.04
N SER A 104 -14.27 -3.86 -0.45
CA SER A 104 -14.88 -3.70 -1.77
C SER A 104 -16.38 -3.48 -1.64
N ILE A 105 -16.88 -2.43 -2.30
CA ILE A 105 -18.27 -1.97 -2.19
C ILE A 105 -18.82 -1.79 -3.60
N VAL A 106 -20.05 -2.28 -3.84
CA VAL A 106 -20.85 -1.91 -5.02
C VAL A 106 -22.03 -1.05 -4.58
N VAL A 107 -22.27 0.04 -5.31
CA VAL A 107 -23.40 0.94 -5.12
C VAL A 107 -24.19 0.99 -6.43
N THR A 108 -25.44 0.51 -6.38
CA THR A 108 -26.33 0.45 -7.55
C THR A 108 -27.78 0.67 -7.14
N PRO A 109 -28.61 1.33 -7.98
CA PRO A 109 -30.05 1.39 -7.75
C PRO A 109 -30.78 0.10 -8.13
N VAL A 110 -30.09 -0.89 -8.73
CA VAL A 110 -30.69 -2.13 -9.23
C VAL A 110 -30.39 -3.29 -8.27
N GLU A 111 -31.40 -3.70 -7.52
CA GLU A 111 -31.28 -4.78 -6.52
C GLU A 111 -30.76 -6.09 -7.13
N GLU A 112 -31.22 -6.47 -8.32
CA GLU A 112 -30.74 -7.69 -8.99
C GLU A 112 -29.24 -7.64 -9.28
N LEU A 113 -28.72 -6.48 -9.68
CA LEU A 113 -27.31 -6.29 -9.97
C LEU A 113 -26.46 -6.40 -8.69
N ALA A 114 -26.95 -5.84 -7.57
CA ALA A 114 -26.30 -5.99 -6.27
C ALA A 114 -26.23 -7.46 -5.83
N LEU A 115 -27.34 -8.19 -5.92
CA LEU A 115 -27.41 -9.60 -5.52
C LEU A 115 -26.50 -10.49 -6.38
N ARG A 116 -26.48 -10.26 -7.70
CA ARG A 116 -25.69 -11.08 -8.64
C ARG A 116 -24.19 -10.78 -8.60
N SER A 117 -23.80 -9.58 -8.17
CA SER A 117 -22.39 -9.20 -8.04
C SER A 117 -21.79 -9.56 -6.67
N SER A 118 -22.63 -9.80 -5.67
CA SER A 118 -22.23 -10.12 -4.29
C SER A 118 -22.14 -11.64 -4.00
N GLY A 119 -22.07 -12.47 -5.04
CA GLY A 119 -22.27 -13.94 -5.03
C GLY A 119 -21.62 -14.72 -3.89
#